data_AF-A0A1B1M3V1-F1
#
_entry.id   AF-A0A1B1M3V1-F1
#
_cell.length_a   1.000
_cell.length_b   1.000
_cell.length_c   1.000
_cell.angle_alpha   90.00
_cell.angle_beta   90.00
_cell.angle_gamma   90.00
#
_symmetry.space_group_name_H-M   'P 1'
#
loop_
_entity.id
_entity.type
_entity.pdbx_description
1 polymer ?
#
loop_
_entity_poly.entity_id
_entity_poly.type
_entity_poly.pdbx_seq_one_letter_code
_entity_poly.pdbx_strand_id
1 'polypeptide(L)' 'MLAALYRAEQLPYHLGKALENGLSVEELSEAITHLAFYAGRPNAMTAIQQLKQVTDRQPSA' A
#
# COMPACT_ATOMS: atom_id res chain seq x y z
N MET A 1 -4.73 -9.89 -3.99
CA MET A 1 -3.94 -8.72 -3.54
C MET A 1 -3.24 -8.08 -4.73
N LEU A 2 -3.54 -6.83 -5.05
CA LEU A 2 -2.96 -6.12 -6.20
C LEU A 2 -1.45 -5.88 -6.07
N ALA A 3 -0.95 -5.75 -4.83
CA ALA A 3 0.47 -5.62 -4.52
C ALA A 3 1.29 -6.85 -4.94
N ALA A 4 0.71 -8.05 -4.85
CA ALA A 4 1.36 -9.29 -5.28
C ALA A 4 1.34 -9.50 -6.80
N LEU A 5 0.42 -8.83 -7.52
CA LEU A 5 0.22 -8.97 -8.96
C LEU A 5 0.90 -7.88 -9.80
N TYR A 6 1.74 -7.05 -9.17
CA TYR A 6 2.43 -5.92 -9.81
C TYR A 6 1.49 -4.92 -10.53
N ARG A 7 0.27 -4.73 -10.02
CA ARG A 7 -0.70 -3.76 -10.57
C ARG A 7 -0.54 -2.39 -9.90
N ALA A 8 0.65 -1.80 -10.06
CA ALA A 8 1.05 -0.57 -9.38
C ALA A 8 0.15 0.64 -9.70
N GLU A 9 -0.46 0.70 -10.88
CA GLU A 9 -1.35 1.80 -11.29
C GLU A 9 -2.70 1.79 -10.55
N GLN A 10 -3.17 0.63 -10.10
CA GLN A 10 -4.43 0.49 -9.36
C GLN A 10 -4.23 0.62 -7.84
N LEU A 11 -2.99 0.49 -7.36
CA LEU A 11 -2.65 0.52 -5.93
C LEU A 11 -3.11 1.80 -5.22
N PRO A 12 -2.89 3.02 -5.77
CA PRO A 12 -3.25 4.25 -5.09
C PRO A 12 -4.74 4.35 -4.76
N TYR A 13 -5.60 3.95 -5.69
CA TYR A 13 -7.05 3.95 -5.49
C TYR A 13 -7.46 3.01 -4.35
N HIS A 14 -6.93 1.78 -4.36
CA HIS A 14 -7.27 0.78 -3.34
C HIS A 14 -6.66 1.10 -1.96
N LEU A 15 -5.48 1.71 -1.91
CA LEU A 15 -4.87 2.17 -0.66
C LEU A 15 -5.67 3.34 -0.07
N GLY A 16 -6.10 4.29 -0.90
CA GLY A 16 -7.01 5.37 -0.45
C GLY A 16 -8.32 4.82 0.10
N LYS A 17 -8.96 3.89 -0.62
CA LYS A 17 -10.16 3.20 -0.13
C LYS A 17 -9.92 2.41 1.17
N ALA A 18 -8.75 1.81 1.35
CA ALA A 18 -8.41 1.07 2.56
C ALA A 18 -8.32 2.02 3.78
N LEU A 19 -7.68 3.18 3.60
CA LEU A 19 -7.61 4.22 4.64
C LEU A 19 -9.01 4.80 4.96
N GLU A 20 -9.82 5.08 3.94
CA GLU A 20 -11.22 5.53 4.13
C GLU A 20 -12.08 4.50 4.89
N ASN A 21 -11.77 3.21 4.72
CA ASN A 21 -12.45 2.11 5.42
C ASN A 21 -11.91 1.89 6.85
N GLY A 22 -10.98 2.73 7.31
CA GLY A 22 -10.47 2.73 8.68
C GLY A 22 -9.21 1.90 8.92
N LEU A 23 -8.55 1.37 7.88
CA LEU A 23 -7.24 0.76 8.06
C LEU A 23 -6.19 1.84 8.35
N SER A 24 -5.26 1.57 9.25
CA SER A 24 -4.14 2.47 9.52
C SER A 24 -3.02 2.32 8.50
N VAL A 25 -2.15 3.34 8.44
CA VAL A 25 -0.94 3.29 7.62
C VAL A 25 0.00 2.19 8.14
N GLU A 26 0.06 1.98 9.45
CA GLU A 26 0.84 0.93 10.09
C GLU A 26 0.37 -0.47 9.65
N GLU A 27 -0.94 -0.74 9.70
CA GLU A 27 -1.52 -2.03 9.28
C GLU A 27 -1.22 -2.34 7.80
N LEU A 28 -1.35 -1.32 6.95
CA LEU A 28 -1.04 -1.44 5.52
C LEU A 28 0.46 -1.67 5.29
N SER A 29 1.32 -0.99 6.02
CA SER A 29 2.78 -1.15 5.96
C SER A 29 3.21 -2.55 6.41
N GLU A 30 2.64 -3.07 7.49
CA GLU A 30 2.88 -4.43 7.95
C GLU A 30 2.41 -5.49 6.95
N ALA A 31 1.22 -5.31 6.38
CA ALA A 31 0.71 -6.20 5.34
C ALA A 31 1.62 -6.22 4.10
N ILE A 32 2.08 -5.05 3.64
CA ILE A 32 3.04 -4.95 2.51
C ILE A 32 4.38 -5.61 2.87
N THR A 33 4.86 -5.41 4.10
CA THR A 33 6.10 -6.03 4.58
C THR A 33 5.98 -7.55 4.64
N HIS A 34 4.84 -8.08 5.10
CA HIS A 34 4.57 -9.51 5.11
C HIS A 34 4.56 -10.08 3.68
N LEU A 35 3.99 -9.34 2.72
CA LEU A 35 3.98 -9.74 1.31
C LEU A 35 5.36 -9.72 0.67
N ALA A 36 6.31 -8.94 1.18
CA ALA A 36 7.67 -8.93 0.64
C ALA A 36 8.34 -10.32 0.68
N PHE A 37 7.96 -11.16 1.64
CA PHE A 37 8.43 -12.54 1.77
C PHE A 37 7.87 -13.47 0.68
N TYR A 38 6.68 -13.18 0.15
CA TYR A 38 5.96 -14.05 -0.79
C TYR A 38 5.96 -13.52 -2.24
N ALA A 39 5.91 -12.21 -2.41
CA ALA A 39 5.80 -11.53 -3.70
C ALA A 39 7.10 -10.83 -4.13
N GLY A 40 8.16 -10.93 -3.30
CA GLY A 40 9.46 -10.34 -3.56
C GLY A 40 9.60 -8.89 -3.08
N ARG A 41 10.81 -8.55 -2.63
CA ARG A 41 11.16 -7.20 -2.13
C ARG A 41 10.90 -6.07 -3.13
N PRO A 42 11.17 -6.19 -4.45
CA PRO A 42 10.94 -5.09 -5.39
C PRO A 42 9.46 -4.64 -5.42
N ASN A 43 8.54 -5.59 -5.38
CA ASN A 43 7.10 -5.32 -5.44
C ASN A 43 6.61 -4.65 -4.15
N ALA A 44 7.11 -5.09 -2.99
CA ALA A 44 6.80 -4.48 -1.71
C ALA A 44 7.33 -3.04 -1.62
N MET A 45 8.55 -2.77 -2.11
CA MET A 45 9.12 -1.42 -2.12
C MET A 45 8.29 -0.45 -2.99
N THR A 46 7.83 -0.89 -4.17
CA THR A 46 6.90 -0.10 -4.99
C THR A 46 5.59 0.17 -4.23
N ALA A 47 5.03 -0.82 -3.54
CA ALA A 47 3.80 -0.65 -2.78
C ALA A 47 3.95 0.31 -1.59
N ILE A 48 5.06 0.26 -0.85
CA ILE A 48 5.39 1.22 0.23
C ILE A 48 5.48 2.65 -0.31
N GLN A 49 6.14 2.85 -1.46
CA GLN A 49 6.23 4.19 -2.07
C GLN A 49 4.87 4.74 -2.48
N GLN A 50 3.98 3.90 -3.01
CA GLN A 50 2.61 4.30 -3.35
C GLN A 50 1.79 4.62 -2.10
N LEU A 51 1.91 3.81 -1.03
CA LEU A 51 1.27 4.10 0.26
C LEU A 51 1.69 5.47 0.79
N LYS A 52 3.00 5.77 0.79
CA LYS A 52 3.50 7.08 1.19
C LYS A 52 2.90 8.21 0.35
N GLN A 53 2.84 8.07 -0.97
CA GLN A 53 2.26 9.10 -1.84
C GLN A 53 0.78 9.35 -1.59
N VAL A 54 0.02 8.31 -1.25
CA VAL A 54 -1.41 8.44 -0.91
C VAL A 54 -1.57 9.16 0.43
N THR A 55 -0.79 8.77 1.45
CA THR A 55 -0.81 9.43 2.76
C THR A 55 -0.35 10.89 2.68
N ASP A 56 0.69 11.20 1.90
CA ASP A 56 1.16 12.59 1.71
C ASP A 56 0.10 13.47 1.00
N ARG A 57 -0.76 12.87 0.15
CA ARG A 57 -1.86 13.56 -0.54
C ARG A 57 -3.13 13.69 0.29
N GLN A 58 -3.33 12.82 1.27
CA GLN A 58 -4.45 12.84 2.19
C GLN A 58 -3.94 13.36 3.53
N PRO A 59 -3.86 14.70 3.74
CA PRO A 59 -3.55 15.22 5.05
C PRO A 59 -4.66 14.72 5.98
N SER A 60 -4.27 13.82 6.88
CA SER A 60 -5.10 13.27 7.95
C SER A 60 -5.86 14.41 8.64
N ALA A 61 -7.19 14.39 8.49
CA ALA A 61 -8.12 15.17 9.29
C ALA A 61 -8.25 14.59 10.70
#